data_AF-A0A380CFU1-F1
#
_entry.id   AF-A0A380CFU1-F1
#
_cell.length_a   1.000
_cell.length_b   1.000
_cell.length_c   1.000
_cell.angle_alpha   90.00
_cell.angle_beta   90.00
_cell.angle_gamma   90.00
#
_symmetry.space_group_name_H-M   'P 1'
#
loop_
_entity.id
_entity.type
_entity.pdbx_description
1 polymer ?
#
loop_
_entity_poly.entity_id
_entity_poly.type
_entity_poly.pdbx_seq_one_letter_code
_entity_poly.pdbx_strand_id
1 'polypeptide(L)'
;MVTVQEVLSLAIEIDMIGLAHRVFWAVSEGKVYADDASEKLDEIEYDEQAISDMVERNLLNIGKIKLYAVQTNQPGLFAFYYSEDVLDAYSLHQEMYREKPRRLTNASHLMGKSFDFNETGKSEILYVQRKEVVAFPFYLGHAWAGERRVYRMY
;
A
#
# COMPACT_ATOMS: atom_id res chain seq x y z
N MET A 1 17.54 13.72 -13.63
CA MET A 1 17.84 12.33 -14.05
C MET A 1 17.23 11.45 -12.98
N VAL A 2 16.36 10.52 -13.37
CA VAL A 2 15.80 9.53 -12.44
C VAL A 2 16.71 8.31 -12.49
N THR A 3 17.05 7.77 -11.33
CA THR A 3 17.92 6.60 -11.19
C THR A 3 17.12 5.31 -11.17
N VAL A 4 17.76 4.19 -11.50
CA VAL A 4 17.18 2.84 -11.37
C VAL A 4 16.68 2.59 -9.95
N GLN A 5 17.42 3.04 -8.93
CA GLN A 5 17.02 2.93 -7.53
C GLN A 5 15.72 3.69 -7.22
N GLU A 6 15.57 4.91 -7.74
CA GLU A 6 14.35 5.69 -7.55
C GLU A 6 13.13 5.04 -8.21
N VAL A 7 13.30 4.44 -9.40
CA VAL A 7 12.23 3.67 -10.07
C VAL A 7 11.84 2.45 -9.25
N LEU A 8 12.82 1.67 -8.79
CA LEU A 8 12.56 0.48 -7.97
C LEU A 8 11.83 0.84 -6.67
N SER A 9 12.32 1.87 -5.99
CA SER A 9 11.73 2.34 -4.73
C SER A 9 10.29 2.76 -4.94
N LEU A 10 10.01 3.61 -5.93
CA LEU A 10 8.66 4.04 -6.24
C LEU A 10 7.75 2.84 -6.58
N ALA A 11 8.22 1.92 -7.43
CA ALA A 11 7.44 0.77 -7.84
C ALA A 11 7.04 -0.13 -6.66
N ILE A 12 7.94 -0.33 -5.69
CA ILE A 12 7.63 -1.05 -4.44
C ILE A 12 6.60 -0.28 -3.61
N GLU A 13 6.78 1.04 -3.49
CA GLU A 13 5.98 1.89 -2.60
C GLU A 13 4.50 1.99 -3.01
N ILE A 14 4.23 2.05 -4.31
CA ILE A 14 2.86 2.14 -4.85
C ILE A 14 2.34 0.78 -5.35
N ASP A 15 2.97 -0.31 -4.90
CA ASP A 15 2.61 -1.70 -5.20
C ASP A 15 2.54 -2.03 -6.71
N MET A 16 3.42 -1.46 -7.53
CA MET A 16 3.60 -1.84 -8.94
C MET A 16 4.43 -3.13 -9.04
N ILE A 17 3.81 -4.25 -8.64
CA ILE A 17 4.46 -5.57 -8.49
C ILE A 17 5.30 -5.95 -9.72
N GLY A 18 4.73 -5.87 -10.93
CA GLY A 18 5.43 -6.26 -12.15
C GLY A 18 6.66 -5.39 -12.44
N LEU A 19 6.53 -4.06 -12.32
CA LEU A 19 7.65 -3.13 -12.54
C LEU A 19 8.75 -3.34 -11.50
N ALA A 20 8.39 -3.47 -10.22
CA ALA A 20 9.36 -3.66 -9.16
C ALA A 20 10.19 -4.95 -9.34
N HIS A 21 9.54 -6.07 -9.66
CA HIS A 21 10.25 -7.32 -9.91
C HIS A 21 11.11 -7.27 -11.18
N ARG A 22 10.63 -6.59 -12.24
CA ARG A 22 11.40 -6.40 -13.48
C ARG A 22 12.69 -5.59 -13.23
N VAL A 23 12.58 -4.48 -12.51
CA VAL A 23 13.75 -3.64 -12.18
C VAL A 23 14.69 -4.38 -11.22
N PHE A 24 14.14 -5.08 -10.23
CA PHE A 24 14.94 -5.88 -9.30
C PHE A 24 15.71 -6.99 -10.02
N TRP A 25 15.08 -7.70 -10.96
CA TRP A 25 15.75 -8.70 -11.80
C TRP A 25 16.90 -8.09 -12.61
N ALA A 26 16.68 -6.93 -13.23
CA ALA A 26 17.72 -6.24 -14.01
C ALA A 26 18.94 -5.87 -13.15
N VAL A 27 18.71 -5.44 -11.91
CA VAL A 27 19.79 -5.14 -10.95
C VAL A 27 20.45 -6.42 -10.46
N SER A 28 19.70 -7.48 -10.13
CA SER A 28 20.24 -8.74 -9.60
C SER A 28 21.10 -9.48 -10.61
N GLU A 29 20.73 -9.41 -11.89
CA GLU A 29 21.49 -9.99 -13.01
C GLU A 29 22.63 -9.09 -13.51
N GLY A 30 22.87 -7.94 -12.86
CA GLY A 30 23.94 -7.01 -13.21
C GLY A 30 23.77 -6.34 -14.57
N LYS A 31 22.53 -6.24 -15.09
CA LYS A 31 22.21 -5.56 -16.35
C LYS A 31 22.31 -4.04 -16.20
N VAL A 32 22.01 -3.52 -15.02
CA VAL A 32 22.10 -2.11 -14.62
C VAL A 32 22.52 -1.98 -13.15
N TYR A 33 23.02 -0.81 -12.77
CA TYR A 33 23.35 -0.46 -11.37
C TYR A 33 22.34 0.53 -10.79
N ALA A 34 22.29 0.62 -9.45
CA ALA A 34 21.35 1.48 -8.72
C ALA A 34 21.40 2.96 -9.14
N ASP A 35 22.63 3.49 -9.32
CA ASP A 35 22.88 4.89 -9.68
C ASP A 35 22.79 5.17 -11.19
N ASP A 36 22.55 4.14 -12.01
CA ASP A 36 22.37 4.32 -13.44
C ASP A 36 21.10 5.14 -13.75
N ALA A 37 21.13 5.86 -14.86
CA ALA A 37 19.95 6.52 -15.41
C ALA A 37 18.88 5.49 -15.78
N SER A 38 17.62 5.78 -15.42
CA SER A 38 16.48 4.88 -15.61
C SER A 38 16.24 4.48 -17.06
N GLU A 39 16.65 5.31 -18.02
CA GLU A 39 16.54 5.08 -19.46
C GLU A 39 17.29 3.81 -19.90
N LYS A 40 18.31 3.38 -19.15
CA LYS A 40 19.00 2.11 -19.41
C LYS A 40 18.09 0.89 -19.25
N LEU A 41 16.99 0.99 -18.50
CA LEU A 41 16.02 -0.10 -18.35
C LEU A 41 15.32 -0.44 -19.67
N ASP A 42 15.25 0.50 -20.62
CA ASP A 42 14.63 0.28 -21.93
C ASP A 42 15.53 -0.50 -22.90
N GLU A 43 16.83 -0.58 -22.62
CA GLU A 43 17.84 -1.24 -23.47
C GLU A 43 18.04 -2.72 -23.12
N ILE A 44 17.41 -3.20 -22.05
CA ILE A 44 17.63 -4.54 -21.49
C ILE A 44 16.77 -5.58 -22.24
N GLU A 45 17.40 -6.69 -22.60
CA GLU A 45 16.69 -7.92 -22.95
C GLU A 45 16.31 -8.67 -21.67
N TYR A 46 15.00 -8.69 -21.37
CA TYR A 46 14.46 -9.25 -20.14
C TYR A 46 14.14 -10.74 -20.26
N ASP A 47 14.46 -11.51 -19.22
CA ASP A 47 13.95 -12.87 -19.05
C ASP A 47 12.55 -12.82 -18.43
N GLU A 48 11.54 -12.72 -19.29
CA GLU A 48 10.13 -12.64 -18.88
C GLU A 48 9.68 -13.87 -18.08
N GLN A 49 10.28 -15.05 -18.29
CA GLN A 49 9.93 -16.24 -17.53
C GLN A 49 10.47 -16.15 -16.09
N ALA A 50 11.74 -15.78 -15.93
CA ALA A 50 12.32 -15.57 -14.61
C ALA A 50 11.57 -14.49 -13.83
N ILE A 51 11.21 -13.39 -14.49
CA ILE A 51 10.44 -12.30 -13.86
C ILE A 51 9.04 -12.77 -13.46
N SER A 52 8.36 -13.54 -14.31
CA SER A 52 7.05 -14.12 -13.99
C SER A 52 7.12 -14.99 -12.74
N ASP A 53 8.12 -15.87 -12.65
CA ASP A 53 8.33 -16.73 -11.48
C ASP A 53 8.57 -15.91 -10.19
N MET A 54 9.31 -14.80 -10.29
CA MET A 54 9.56 -13.89 -9.17
C MET A 54 8.28 -13.17 -8.72
N VAL A 55 7.45 -12.73 -9.67
CA VAL A 55 6.16 -12.09 -9.41
C VAL A 55 5.18 -13.06 -8.77
N GLU A 56 5.07 -14.28 -9.29
CA GLU A 56 4.17 -15.32 -8.75
C GLU A 56 4.49 -15.66 -7.30
N ARG A 57 5.77 -15.70 -6.94
CA ARG A 57 6.24 -15.92 -5.58
C ARG A 57 6.18 -14.67 -4.70
N ASN A 58 5.88 -13.51 -5.28
CA ASN A 58 5.97 -12.19 -4.68
C ASN A 58 7.29 -12.02 -3.90
N LEU A 59 8.42 -12.25 -4.58
CA LEU A 59 9.75 -12.28 -3.98
C LEU A 59 10.07 -11.01 -3.16
N LEU A 60 9.58 -9.86 -3.62
CA LEU A 60 9.76 -8.56 -2.97
C LEU A 60 8.74 -8.27 -1.84
N ASN A 61 7.83 -9.20 -1.53
CA ASN A 61 6.77 -9.05 -0.53
C ASN A 61 5.90 -7.79 -0.72
N ILE A 62 5.64 -7.40 -1.96
CA ILE A 62 4.88 -6.19 -2.31
C ILE A 62 3.39 -6.41 -2.10
N GLY A 63 2.64 -5.37 -1.72
CA GLY A 63 1.19 -5.46 -1.52
C GLY A 63 0.77 -6.31 -0.32
N LYS A 64 1.71 -6.62 0.58
CA LYS A 64 1.43 -7.34 1.84
C LYS A 64 0.45 -6.55 2.71
N ILE A 65 0.70 -5.25 2.87
CA ILE A 65 -0.15 -4.33 3.63
C ILE A 65 -1.30 -3.81 2.77
N LYS A 66 -2.53 -4.16 3.15
CA LYS A 66 -3.77 -3.80 2.47
C LYS A 66 -4.55 -2.79 3.28
N LEU A 67 -5.44 -2.07 2.59
CA LEU A 67 -6.45 -1.25 3.24
C LEU A 67 -7.72 -2.07 3.46
N TYR A 68 -8.23 -2.06 4.68
CA TYR A 68 -9.53 -2.62 5.04
C TYR A 68 -10.48 -1.52 5.49
N ALA A 69 -11.74 -1.61 5.06
CA ALA A 69 -12.80 -0.71 5.47
C ALA A 69 -13.92 -1.49 6.19
N VAL A 70 -14.42 -0.91 7.27
CA VAL A 70 -15.47 -1.47 8.12
C VAL A 70 -16.54 -0.43 8.37
N GLN A 71 -17.78 -0.76 8.09
CA GLN A 71 -18.89 0.07 8.55
C GLN A 71 -19.09 -0.15 10.05
N THR A 72 -19.06 0.93 10.81
CA THR A 72 -19.31 0.89 12.26
C THR A 72 -20.79 0.65 12.56
N ASN A 73 -21.17 0.47 13.83
CA ASN A 73 -22.59 0.45 14.21
C ASN A 73 -23.31 1.78 13.93
N GLN A 74 -22.57 2.89 13.80
CA GLN A 74 -23.13 4.16 13.35
C GLN A 74 -23.33 4.11 11.82
N PRO A 75 -24.58 4.19 11.33
CA PRO A 75 -24.86 4.09 9.90
C PRO A 75 -24.16 5.20 9.11
N GLY A 76 -23.50 4.84 8.01
CA GLY A 76 -22.76 5.77 7.16
C GLY A 76 -21.34 6.08 7.63
N LEU A 77 -20.90 5.64 8.81
CA LEU A 77 -19.54 5.84 9.29
C LEU A 77 -18.66 4.61 9.02
N PHE A 78 -17.54 4.83 8.34
CA PHE A 78 -16.59 3.79 7.96
C PHE A 78 -15.24 4.00 8.62
N ALA A 79 -14.72 2.97 9.29
CA ALA A 79 -13.38 2.92 9.84
C ALA A 79 -12.42 2.23 8.85
N PHE A 80 -11.19 2.74 8.76
CA PHE A 80 -10.17 2.28 7.84
C PHE A 80 -8.95 1.76 8.60
N TYR A 81 -8.37 0.67 8.11
CA TYR A 81 -7.24 -0.02 8.74
C TYR A 81 -6.22 -0.43 7.68
N TYR A 82 -4.94 -0.25 7.99
CA TYR A 82 -3.90 -0.98 7.29
C TYR A 82 -3.59 -2.27 8.03
N SER A 83 -3.48 -3.37 7.28
CA SER A 83 -3.14 -4.67 7.87
C SER A 83 -2.61 -5.62 6.81
N GLU A 84 -1.80 -6.60 7.22
CA GLU A 84 -1.38 -7.71 6.35
C GLU A 84 -2.55 -8.65 6.03
N ASP A 85 -3.40 -8.87 7.02
CA ASP A 85 -4.55 -9.75 6.91
C ASP A 85 -5.81 -9.16 7.55
N VAL A 86 -6.93 -9.81 7.26
CA VAL A 86 -8.26 -9.36 7.66
C VAL A 86 -8.56 -9.65 9.14
N LEU A 87 -7.92 -10.65 9.76
CA LEU A 87 -8.17 -11.02 11.16
C LEU A 87 -7.53 -10.01 12.11
N ASP A 88 -6.35 -9.50 11.78
CA ASP A 88 -5.69 -8.45 12.54
C ASP A 88 -6.47 -7.12 12.48
N ALA A 89 -6.94 -6.74 11.29
CA ALA A 89 -7.82 -5.57 11.14
C ALA A 89 -9.17 -5.76 11.85
N TYR A 90 -9.71 -6.97 11.86
CA TYR A 90 -10.93 -7.33 12.59
C TYR A 90 -10.72 -7.15 14.10
N SER A 91 -9.64 -7.71 14.64
CA SER A 91 -9.31 -7.69 16.06
C SER A 91 -9.11 -6.26 16.55
N LEU A 92 -8.35 -5.45 15.79
CA LEU A 92 -8.14 -4.04 16.11
C LEU A 92 -9.45 -3.24 16.08
N HIS A 93 -10.35 -3.51 15.14
CA HIS A 93 -11.66 -2.86 15.11
C HIS A 93 -12.49 -3.18 16.37
N GLN A 94 -12.51 -4.44 16.81
CA GLN A 94 -13.22 -4.82 18.03
C GLN A 94 -12.64 -4.12 19.28
N GLU A 95 -11.33 -3.92 19.32
CA GLU A 95 -10.68 -3.19 20.41
C GLU A 95 -11.08 -1.71 20.43
N MET A 96 -11.00 -1.06 19.26
CA MET A 96 -11.24 0.38 19.11
C MET A 96 -12.72 0.76 19.31
N TYR A 97 -13.64 0.02 18.69
CA TYR A 97 -15.06 0.38 18.66
C TYR A 97 -15.91 -0.43 19.64
N ARG A 98 -15.32 -1.43 20.32
CA ARG A 98 -16.04 -2.37 21.20
C ARG A 98 -17.23 -3.04 20.53
N GLU A 99 -17.16 -3.21 19.21
CA GLU A 99 -18.22 -3.79 18.39
C GLU A 99 -17.72 -4.97 17.58
N LYS A 100 -18.62 -5.90 17.25
CA LYS A 100 -18.31 -7.01 16.36
C LYS A 100 -18.59 -6.58 14.92
N PRO A 101 -17.57 -6.44 14.05
CA PRO A 101 -17.80 -5.94 12.71
C PRO A 101 -18.59 -6.98 11.92
N ARG A 102 -19.63 -6.50 11.22
CA ARG A 102 -20.47 -7.35 10.37
C ARG A 102 -19.71 -7.85 9.15
N ARG A 103 -18.85 -7.00 8.58
CA ARG A 103 -18.03 -7.29 7.41
C ARG A 103 -16.81 -6.36 7.36
N LEU A 104 -15.63 -6.94 7.15
CA LEU A 104 -14.46 -6.22 6.64
C LEU A 104 -14.44 -6.32 5.12
N THR A 105 -14.23 -5.18 4.46
CA THR A 105 -14.07 -5.12 3.01
C THR A 105 -12.63 -4.75 2.68
N ASN A 106 -11.98 -5.52 1.80
CA ASN A 106 -10.72 -5.10 1.21
C ASN A 106 -10.96 -3.86 0.34
N ALA A 107 -10.34 -2.76 0.73
CA ALA A 107 -10.47 -1.45 0.11
C ALA A 107 -9.16 -1.01 -0.57
N SER A 108 -8.25 -1.93 -0.91
CA SER A 108 -6.96 -1.59 -1.53
C SER A 108 -7.06 -0.80 -2.84
N HIS A 109 -8.21 -0.85 -3.53
CA HIS A 109 -8.48 0.00 -4.69
C HIS A 109 -8.50 1.51 -4.37
N LEU A 110 -8.60 1.88 -3.09
CA LEU A 110 -8.51 3.27 -2.61
C LEU A 110 -7.08 3.71 -2.33
N MET A 111 -6.08 2.81 -2.35
CA MET A 111 -4.69 3.14 -1.98
C MET A 111 -4.06 4.25 -2.83
N GLY A 112 -4.43 4.31 -4.11
CA GLY A 112 -3.98 5.37 -5.03
C GLY A 112 -4.78 6.67 -4.95
N LYS A 113 -5.69 6.83 -3.97
CA LYS A 113 -6.51 8.05 -3.81
C LYS A 113 -5.95 8.91 -2.67
N SER A 114 -6.13 10.22 -2.82
CA SER A 114 -5.82 11.19 -1.76
C SER A 114 -6.95 11.29 -0.75
N PHE A 115 -6.59 11.36 0.52
CA PHE A 115 -7.49 11.58 1.66
C PHE A 115 -7.01 12.79 2.46
N ASP A 116 -7.97 13.56 2.97
CA ASP A 116 -7.71 14.71 3.84
C ASP A 116 -7.67 14.24 5.29
N PHE A 117 -6.54 14.38 5.96
CA PHE A 117 -6.35 14.00 7.35
C PHE A 117 -6.58 15.19 8.27
N ASN A 118 -7.68 15.17 9.03
CA ASN A 118 -8.08 16.32 9.84
C ASN A 118 -7.03 16.69 10.91
N GLU A 119 -6.31 15.71 11.44
CA GLU A 119 -5.31 15.90 12.50
C GLU A 119 -4.10 16.71 12.05
N THR A 120 -3.66 16.47 10.83
CA THR A 120 -2.46 17.11 10.26
C THR A 120 -2.81 18.27 9.34
N GLY A 121 -4.06 18.37 8.90
CA GLY A 121 -4.50 19.31 7.87
C GLY A 121 -3.93 18.99 6.48
N LYS A 122 -3.33 17.81 6.28
CA LYS A 122 -2.71 17.40 5.02
C LYS A 122 -3.65 16.56 4.17
N SER A 123 -3.48 16.66 2.85
CA SER A 123 -4.07 15.73 1.90
C SER A 123 -2.97 14.81 1.36
N GLU A 124 -3.09 13.50 1.57
CA GLU A 124 -2.05 12.53 1.23
C GLU A 124 -2.63 11.32 0.49
N ILE A 125 -1.87 10.80 -0.47
CA ILE A 125 -2.16 9.52 -1.13
C ILE A 125 -1.91 8.41 -0.12
N LEU A 126 -2.84 7.45 0.01
CA LEU A 126 -2.72 6.39 1.02
C LEU A 126 -1.47 5.52 0.88
N TYR A 127 -0.93 5.32 -0.33
CA TYR A 127 0.38 4.66 -0.50
C TYR A 127 1.52 5.42 0.19
N VAL A 128 1.50 6.75 0.13
CA VAL A 128 2.51 7.61 0.77
C VAL A 128 2.30 7.61 2.27
N GLN A 129 1.05 7.81 2.72
CA GLN A 129 0.73 7.85 4.15
C GLN A 129 1.04 6.50 4.84
N ARG A 130 0.89 5.37 4.15
CA ARG A 130 1.28 4.03 4.65
C ARG A 130 2.75 3.95 5.09
N LYS A 131 3.66 4.74 4.51
CA LYS A 131 5.09 4.75 4.88
C LYS A 131 5.36 5.35 6.25
N GLU A 132 4.52 6.29 6.67
CA GLU A 132 4.65 6.96 7.97
C GLU A 132 4.17 6.07 9.13
N VAL A 133 3.61 4.90 8.81
CA VAL A 133 3.10 3.94 9.78
C VAL A 133 4.22 3.01 10.24
N VAL A 134 4.48 3.01 11.55
CA VAL A 134 5.58 2.26 12.16
C VAL A 134 5.23 0.79 12.39
N ALA A 135 3.95 0.47 12.65
CA ALA A 135 3.51 -0.87 13.01
C ALA A 135 2.12 -1.17 12.46
N PHE A 136 1.88 -2.44 12.14
CA PHE A 136 0.59 -2.97 11.67
C PHE A 136 0.06 -4.04 12.64
N PRO A 137 -1.27 -4.23 12.75
CA PRO A 137 -2.32 -3.44 12.09
C PRO A 137 -2.38 -2.00 12.61
N PHE A 138 -2.82 -1.09 11.75
CA PHE A 138 -2.88 0.34 12.05
C PHE A 138 -4.27 0.90 11.76
N TYR A 139 -4.84 1.61 12.73
CA TYR A 139 -6.09 2.35 12.53
C TYR A 139 -5.80 3.68 11.85
N LEU A 140 -6.22 3.79 10.58
CA LEU A 140 -6.02 4.98 9.79
C LEU A 140 -6.91 6.14 10.27
N GLY A 141 -8.14 5.81 10.67
CA GLY A 141 -9.19 6.74 11.06
C GLY A 141 -10.55 6.31 10.53
N HIS A 142 -11.53 7.21 10.57
CA HIS A 142 -12.86 7.01 10.04
C HIS A 142 -13.32 8.18 9.18
N ALA A 143 -14.25 7.89 8.25
CA ALA A 143 -14.89 8.88 7.40
C ALA A 143 -16.36 8.52 7.18
N TRP A 144 -17.16 9.52 6.83
CA TRP A 144 -18.54 9.29 6.39
C TRP A 144 -18.59 8.76 4.96
N ALA A 145 -19.66 8.05 4.62
CA ALA A 145 -19.91 7.54 3.29
C ALA A 145 -19.84 8.67 2.24
N GLY A 146 -19.00 8.49 1.22
CA GLY A 146 -18.79 9.48 0.16
C GLY A 146 -17.78 10.58 0.50
N GLU A 147 -17.30 10.65 1.75
CA GLU A 147 -16.25 11.58 2.14
C GLU A 147 -14.87 10.96 2.00
N ARG A 148 -13.86 11.82 1.77
CA ARG A 148 -12.43 11.46 1.82
C ARG A 148 -11.70 12.18 2.95
N ARG A 149 -12.45 12.70 3.91
CA ARG A 149 -11.89 13.33 5.11
C ARG A 149 -11.87 12.32 6.23
N VAL A 150 -10.66 12.02 6.71
CA VAL A 150 -10.39 11.02 7.74
C VAL A 150 -10.18 11.72 9.07
N TYR A 151 -10.87 11.24 10.08
CA TYR A 151 -10.78 11.67 11.47
C TYR A 151 -10.29 10.48 12.32
N ARG A 152 -9.44 10.69 13.31
CA ARG A 152 -9.18 9.64 14.31
C ARG A 152 -9.86 9.97 15.62
N MET A 153 -10.17 8.92 16.37
CA MET A 153 -10.66 9.05 17.74
C MET A 153 -9.45 9.28 18.65
N TYR A 154 -9.47 10.38 19.40
CA TYR A 154 -8.55 10.64 20.53
C TYR A 154 -9.25 10.29 21.83
#